data_AF-W1TYS5-F1
#
_entry.id   AF-W1TYS5-F1
#
_cell.length_a   1.000
_cell.length_b   1.000
_cell.length_c   1.000
_cell.angle_alpha   90.00
_cell.angle_beta   90.00
_cell.angle_gamma   90.00
#
_symmetry.space_group_name_H-M   'P 1'
#
loop_
_entity.id
_entity.type
_entity.pdbx_description
1 polymer ?
#
loop_
_entity_poly.entity_id
_entity_poly.type
_entity_poly.pdbx_seq_one_letter_code
_entity_poly.pdbx_strand_id
1 'polypeptide(L)'
;MNKHFRRGLAKGVPIAIGYMPIAIAYGVLSSVYGMPAWFVLASSAVVYAGSAQFMAANLMITGTGVWEIILTTLLVNSRNLLLAAGLAHNLEAGRRSRSVWRSVR
;
A
#
# COMPACT_ATOMS: atom_id res chain seq x y z
N MET A 1 17.19 1.29 -25.72
CA MET A 1 16.61 1.44 -24.36
C MET A 1 17.17 2.69 -23.70
N ASN A 2 16.33 3.68 -23.37
CA ASN A 2 16.77 4.99 -22.85
C ASN A 2 17.55 4.86 -21.52
N LYS A 3 18.63 5.64 -21.35
CA LYS A 3 19.45 5.64 -20.12
C LYS A 3 18.61 5.92 -18.86
N HIS A 4 17.57 6.75 -18.96
CA HIS A 4 16.63 7.04 -17.88
C HIS A 4 15.77 5.83 -17.49
N PHE A 5 15.27 5.08 -18.48
CA PHE A 5 14.47 3.88 -18.24
C PHE A 5 15.28 2.80 -17.52
N ARG A 6 16.51 2.55 -17.97
CA ARG A 6 17.42 1.59 -17.33
C ARG A 6 17.77 1.99 -15.89
N ARG A 7 17.93 3.29 -15.64
CA ARG A 7 18.19 3.83 -14.29
C ARG A 7 16.95 3.72 -13.38
N GLY A 8 15.75 3.89 -13.93
CA GLY A 8 14.50 3.65 -13.21
C GLY A 8 14.33 2.19 -12.82
N LEU A 9 14.57 1.27 -13.75
CA LEU A 9 14.56 -0.18 -13.51
C LEU A 9 15.57 -0.58 -12.42
N ALA A 10 16.82 -0.12 -12.52
CA ALA A 10 17.84 -0.42 -11.54
C ALA A 10 17.48 0.08 -10.12
N LYS A 11 16.75 1.20 -10.01
CA LYS A 11 16.25 1.71 -8.73
C LYS A 11 14.99 0.98 -8.23
N GLY A 12 14.15 0.47 -9.14
CA GLY A 12 12.91 -0.22 -8.79
C GLY A 12 13.11 -1.68 -8.39
N VAL A 13 14.10 -2.37 -8.96
CA VAL A 13 14.37 -3.80 -8.67
C VAL A 13 14.58 -4.08 -7.17
N PRO A 14 15.40 -3.32 -6.43
CA PRO A 14 15.56 -3.54 -4.99
C PRO A 14 14.25 -3.38 -4.20
N ILE A 15 13.39 -2.46 -4.63
CA ILE A 15 12.06 -2.26 -4.02
C ILE A 15 11.21 -3.50 -4.27
N ALA A 16 11.13 -3.97 -5.52
CA ALA A 16 10.36 -5.17 -5.86
C ALA A 16 10.82 -6.41 -5.09
N ILE A 17 12.14 -6.61 -4.96
CA ILE A 17 12.71 -7.70 -4.15
C ILE A 17 12.27 -7.56 -2.68
N GLY A 18 12.28 -6.34 -2.14
CA GLY A 18 11.82 -6.07 -0.77
C GLY A 18 10.35 -6.43 -0.52
N TYR A 19 9.50 -6.46 -1.56
CA TYR A 19 8.10 -6.88 -1.46
C TYR A 19 7.90 -8.40 -1.55
N MET A 20 8.90 -9.19 -1.99
CA MET A 20 8.76 -10.64 -2.13
C MET A 20 8.35 -11.35 -0.83
N PRO A 21 8.96 -11.07 0.34
CA PRO A 21 8.58 -11.74 1.59
C PRO A 21 7.10 -11.55 1.94
N ILE A 22 6.57 -10.35 1.69
CA ILE A 22 5.16 -10.01 1.95
C ILE A 22 4.25 -10.78 0.99
N ALA A 23 4.61 -10.85 -0.30
CA ALA A 23 3.85 -11.61 -1.29
C ALA A 23 3.83 -13.12 -0.96
N ILE A 24 4.97 -13.68 -0.56
CA ILE A 24 5.08 -15.08 -0.12
C ILE A 24 4.20 -15.31 1.12
N ALA A 25 4.27 -14.42 2.11
CA ALA A 25 3.45 -14.53 3.32
C ALA A 25 1.94 -14.53 2.99
N TYR A 26 1.50 -13.69 2.05
CA TYR A 26 0.10 -13.67 1.61
C TYR A 26 -0.30 -14.96 0.88
N GLY A 27 0.56 -15.47 0.00
CA GLY A 27 0.33 -16.73 -0.71
C GLY A 27 0.22 -17.92 0.25
N VAL A 28 1.14 -18.01 1.21
CA VAL A 28 1.11 -19.04 2.26
C VAL A 28 -0.16 -18.92 3.10
N LEU A 29 -0.48 -17.73 3.60
CA LEU A 29 -1.70 -17.52 4.40
C LEU A 29 -2.97 -17.91 3.64
N SER A 30 -3.09 -17.48 2.39
CA SER A 30 -4.26 -17.76 1.56
C SER A 30 -4.39 -19.25 1.25
N SER A 31 -3.26 -19.97 1.13
CA SER A 31 -3.25 -21.43 0.96
C SER A 31 -3.76 -22.15 2.21
N VAL A 32 -3.42 -21.66 3.41
CA VAL A 32 -3.95 -22.18 4.69
C VAL A 32 -5.46 -21.95 4.80
N TYR A 33 -5.97 -20.84 4.24
CA TYR A 33 -7.40 -20.57 4.17
C TYR A 33 -8.13 -21.33 3.05
N GLY A 34 -7.43 -22.17 2.28
CA GLY A 34 -8.02 -22.93 1.18
C GLY A 34 -8.52 -22.06 0.02
N MET A 35 -8.02 -20.83 -0.12
CA MET A 35 -8.43 -19.92 -1.20
C MET A 35 -7.87 -20.41 -2.54
N PRO A 36 -8.67 -20.37 -3.62
CA PRO A 36 -8.22 -20.85 -4.91
C PRO A 36 -7.13 -19.92 -5.48
N ALA A 37 -6.12 -20.50 -6.12
CA ALA A 37 -4.94 -19.76 -6.59
C ALA A 37 -5.29 -18.61 -7.55
N TRP A 38 -6.29 -18.79 -8.42
CA TRP A 38 -6.74 -17.74 -9.33
C TRP A 38 -7.27 -16.51 -8.58
N PHE A 39 -7.93 -16.70 -7.44
CA PHE A 39 -8.46 -15.61 -6.62
C PHE A 39 -7.34 -14.86 -5.93
N VAL A 40 -6.35 -15.57 -5.39
CA VAL A 40 -5.15 -14.99 -4.73
C VAL A 40 -4.33 -14.17 -5.74
N LEU A 41 -4.18 -14.67 -6.97
CA LEU A 41 -3.49 -13.94 -8.04
C LEU A 41 -4.29 -12.72 -8.51
N ALA A 42 -5.61 -12.87 -8.69
CA ALA A 42 -6.48 -11.75 -9.08
C ALA A 42 -6.51 -10.65 -8.00
N SER A 43 -6.60 -11.03 -6.73
CA SER A 43 -6.55 -10.06 -5.62
C SER A 43 -5.22 -9.33 -5.59
N SER A 44 -4.11 -10.00 -5.89
CA SER A 44 -2.77 -9.39 -5.95
C SER A 44 -2.57 -8.46 -7.15
N ALA A 45 -3.25 -8.73 -8.26
CA ALA A 45 -3.22 -7.86 -9.43
C ALA A 45 -4.10 -6.61 -9.28
N VAL A 46 -5.24 -6.73 -8.60
CA VAL A 46 -6.26 -5.68 -8.49
C VAL A 46 -6.11 -4.84 -7.21
N VAL A 47 -5.78 -5.47 -6.08
CA VAL A 47 -5.77 -4.82 -4.77
C VAL A 47 -4.37 -4.32 -4.45
N TYR A 48 -4.13 -3.02 -4.67
CA TYR A 48 -2.87 -2.37 -4.34
C TYR A 48 -2.79 -1.96 -2.86
N ALA A 49 -3.05 -2.89 -1.95
CA ALA A 49 -3.00 -2.65 -0.51
C ALA A 49 -2.72 -3.96 0.25
N GLY A 50 -1.44 -4.25 0.52
CA GLY A 50 -1.03 -5.50 1.17
C GLY A 50 -1.80 -5.78 2.47
N SER A 51 -1.85 -4.81 3.40
CA SER A 51 -2.60 -4.98 4.65
C SER A 51 -4.10 -5.22 4.46
N ALA A 52 -4.70 -4.68 3.39
CA ALA A 52 -6.09 -4.96 3.06
C ALA A 52 -6.27 -6.41 2.60
N GLN A 53 -5.34 -6.95 1.79
CA GLN A 53 -5.42 -8.32 1.30
C GLN A 53 -5.35 -9.33 2.45
N PHE A 54 -4.44 -9.15 3.40
CA PHE A 54 -4.34 -10.00 4.59
C PHE A 54 -5.61 -9.93 5.46
N MET A 55 -6.12 -8.72 5.72
CA MET A 55 -7.32 -8.52 6.50
C MET A 55 -8.56 -9.11 5.81
N ALA A 56 -8.75 -8.82 4.52
CA ALA A 56 -9.88 -9.30 3.75
C ALA A 56 -9.86 -10.83 3.64
N ALA A 57 -8.70 -11.45 3.43
CA ALA A 57 -8.60 -12.92 3.40
C ALA A 57 -9.01 -13.55 4.74
N ASN A 58 -8.60 -12.94 5.87
CA ASN A 58 -9.01 -13.39 7.19
C ASN A 58 -10.53 -13.23 7.43
N LEU A 59 -11.11 -12.09 7.06
CA LEU A 59 -12.53 -11.85 7.24
C LEU A 59 -13.41 -12.71 6.32
N MET A 60 -12.93 -13.02 5.11
CA MET A 60 -13.63 -13.94 4.20
C MET A 60 -13.70 -15.35 4.77
N ILE A 61 -12.63 -15.85 5.40
CA ILE A 61 -12.64 -17.20 5.97
C ILE A 61 -13.48 -17.30 7.25
N THR A 62 -13.65 -16.19 7.99
CA THR A 62 -14.54 -16.13 9.15
C THR A 62 -16.01 -15.96 8.79
N GLY A 63 -16.36 -15.89 7.50
CA GLY A 63 -17.74 -15.74 7.04
C GLY A 63 -18.32 -14.34 7.31
N THR A 64 -17.46 -13.33 7.46
CA THR A 64 -17.87 -11.94 7.71
C THR A 64 -18.60 -11.37 6.50
N GLY A 65 -19.61 -10.52 6.74
CA GLY A 65 -20.40 -9.91 5.68
C GLY A 65 -19.56 -9.00 4.79
N VAL A 66 -19.91 -8.90 3.50
CA VAL A 66 -19.17 -8.08 2.52
C VAL A 66 -19.06 -6.61 2.98
N TRP A 67 -20.11 -6.08 3.60
CA TRP A 67 -20.13 -4.69 4.08
C TRP A 67 -19.13 -4.45 5.22
N GLU A 68 -19.01 -5.40 6.14
CA GLU A 68 -18.07 -5.35 7.26
C GLU A 68 -16.63 -5.45 6.75
N ILE A 69 -16.37 -6.28 5.74
CA ILE A 69 -15.07 -6.37 5.07
C ILE A 69 -14.69 -5.01 4.47
N ILE A 70 -15.61 -4.37 3.75
CA ILE A 70 -15.39 -3.05 3.15
C ILE A 70 -15.08 -2.00 4.22
N LEU A 71 -15.93 -1.89 5.25
CA LEU A 71 -15.77 -0.92 6.33
C LEU A 71 -14.45 -1.14 7.09
N THR A 72 -14.12 -2.38 7.44
CA THR A 72 -12.88 -2.72 8.14
C THR A 72 -11.66 -2.41 7.27
N THR A 73 -11.73 -2.73 5.98
CA THR A 73 -10.66 -2.41 5.03
C THR A 73 -10.43 -0.91 4.90
N LEU A 74 -11.51 -0.12 4.78
CA LEU A 74 -11.42 1.34 4.75
C LEU A 74 -10.82 1.90 6.04
N LEU A 75 -11.28 1.41 7.18
CA LEU A 75 -10.83 1.85 8.50
C LEU A 75 -9.33 1.58 8.69
N VAL A 76 -8.86 0.38 8.36
CA VAL A 76 -7.44 0.02 8.45
C VAL A 76 -6.58 0.85 7.49
N ASN A 77 -7.09 1.19 6.30
CA ASN A 77 -6.37 1.98 5.30
C ASN A 77 -6.45 3.51 5.54
N SER A 78 -7.28 3.97 6.47
CA SER A 78 -7.36 5.39 6.86
C SER A 78 -6.03 5.96 7.33
N ARG A 79 -5.07 5.11 7.74
CA ARG A 79 -3.68 5.51 8.03
C ARG A 79 -3.07 6.35 6.91
N ASN A 80 -3.42 6.08 5.65
CA ASN A 80 -2.91 6.84 4.51
C ASN A 80 -3.45 8.28 4.50
N LEU A 81 -4.69 8.49 4.95
CA LEU A 81 -5.29 9.82 5.12
C LEU A 81 -4.59 10.59 6.24
N LEU A 82 -4.30 9.92 7.36
CA LEU A 82 -3.59 10.52 8.48
C LEU A 82 -2.15 10.89 8.11
N LEU A 83 -1.44 10.00 7.41
CA LEU A 83 -0.10 10.27 6.89
C LEU A 83 -0.11 11.44 5.90
N ALA A 84 -1.10 11.48 5.00
CA ALA A 84 -1.26 12.59 4.06
C ALA A 84 -1.53 13.93 4.77
N ALA A 85 -2.39 13.94 5.79
CA ALA A 85 -2.67 15.13 6.59
C ALA A 85 -1.44 15.63 7.36
N GLY A 86 -0.69 14.72 7.97
CA GLY A 86 0.56 15.06 8.67
C GLY A 86 1.62 15.60 7.71
N LEU A 87 1.74 15.02 6.52
CA LEU A 87 2.64 15.54 5.49
C LEU A 87 2.20 16.92 5.00
N ALA A 88 0.90 17.12 4.75
CA ALA A 88 0.35 18.41 4.31
C ALA A 88 0.71 19.54 5.29
N HIS A 89 0.56 19.29 6.59
CA HIS A 89 0.93 20.26 7.62
C HIS A 89 2.42 20.65 7.57
N ASN A 90 3.32 19.68 7.40
CA ASN A 90 4.75 19.93 7.28
C ASN A 90 5.13 20.67 5.99
N LEU A 91 4.45 20.36 4.88
CA LEU A 91 4.66 21.05 3.61
C LEU A 91 4.22 22.51 3.67
N GLU A 92 3.11 22.82 4.34
CA GLU A 92 2.64 24.18 4.57
C GLU A 92 3.60 24.98 5.48
N ALA A 93 4.07 24.38 6.57
CA ALA A 93 5.07 24.99 7.44
C ALA A 93 6.38 25.30 6.69
N GLY A 94 6.87 24.34 5.88
CA GLY A 94 8.06 24.51 5.06
C GLY A 94 7.89 25.51 3.90
N ARG A 95 6.66 25.69 3.40
CA ARG A 95 6.32 26.71 2.38
C ARG A 95 6.31 28.11 2.99
N ARG A 96 5.79 28.28 4.21
CA ARG A 96 5.75 29.56 4.92
C ARG A 96 7.16 30.07 5.28
N SER A 97 8.02 29.17 5.75
CA SER A 97 9.43 29.50 6.08
C SER A 97 10.24 29.93 4.84
N ARG A 98 10.10 29.23 3.70
CA ARG A 98 10.75 29.64 2.44
C ARG A 98 10.23 30.94 1.84
N SER A 99 8.97 31.29 2.11
CA SER A 99 8.39 32.57 1.67
C SER A 99 8.98 33.75 2.44
N VAL A 100 9.11 33.63 3.77
CA VAL A 100 9.72 34.66 4.62
C VAL A 100 11.19 34.86 4.28
N TRP A 101 11.93 33.78 4.05
CA TRP A 101 13.35 33.88 3.67
C TRP A 101 13.57 34.50 2.28
N ARG A 102 12.56 34.46 1.40
CA ARG A 102 12.56 35.11 0.08
C ARG A 102 12.15 36.58 0.11
N SER A 103 11.44 37.04 1.15
CA SER A 103 11.07 38.46 1.31
C SER A 103 12.10 39.27 2.11
N VAL A 104 13.06 38.60 2.76
CA VAL A 104 14.17 39.22 3.52
C VAL A 104 15.46 39.28 2.68
N ARG A 105 15.39 38.86 1.41
CA ARG A 105 16.47 38.97 0.43
C ARG A 105 15.98 39.80 -0.75
#